data_AF-A0A926DZI3-F1
#
_entry.id   AF-A0A926DZI3-F1
#
_cell.length_a   1.000
_cell.length_b   1.000
_cell.length_c   1.000
_cell.angle_alpha   90.00
_cell.angle_beta   90.00
_cell.angle_gamma   90.00
#
_symmetry.space_group_name_H-M   'P 1'
#
loop_
_entity.id
_entity.type
_entity.pdbx_description
1 polymer ?
#
loop_
_entity_poly.entity_id
_entity_poly.type
_entity_poly.pdbx_seq_one_letter_code
_entity_poly.pdbx_strand_id
1 'polypeptide(L)' 'MMQPQENNTQYRRIEGRLCACRGQGAECRIDRIISTDLNDYLNPRFAPGAMLNTKPKTF' A
#
# COMPACT_ATOMS: atom_id res chain seq x y z
N MET A 1 -3.35 25.71 -14.31
CA MET A 1 -3.50 24.41 -15.01
C MET A 1 -3.06 23.33 -14.03
N MET A 2 -4.01 22.57 -13.46
CA MET A 2 -3.67 21.44 -12.58
C MET A 2 -3.26 20.28 -13.49
N GLN A 3 -1.99 19.92 -13.49
CA GLN A 3 -1.51 18.73 -14.20
C GLN A 3 -2.24 17.51 -13.62
N PRO A 4 -2.75 16.57 -14.44
CA PRO A 4 -3.25 15.31 -13.92
C PRO A 4 -2.05 14.60 -13.28
N GLN A 5 -2.02 14.54 -11.95
CA GLN A 5 -1.08 13.67 -11.25
C GLN A 5 -1.33 12.27 -11.81
N GLU A 6 -0.35 11.70 -12.53
CA GLU A 6 -0.37 10.31 -12.93
C GLU A 6 -0.58 9.49 -11.66
N ASN A 7 -1.82 9.05 -11.46
CA ASN A 7 -2.26 8.37 -10.27
C ASN A 7 -1.79 6.92 -10.43
N ASN A 8 -0.48 6.73 -10.34
CA ASN A 8 0.20 5.43 -10.47
C ASN A 8 -0.06 4.60 -9.21
N THR A 9 -1.34 4.33 -8.96
CA THR A 9 -1.81 3.36 -7.98
C THR A 9 -1.39 1.99 -8.49
N GLN A 10 -0.50 1.35 -7.74
CA GLN A 10 -0.01 0.02 -8.01
C GLN A 10 -0.65 -0.95 -7.01
N TYR A 11 -1.04 -2.11 -7.49
CA TYR A 11 -1.47 -3.20 -6.64
C TYR A 11 -0.24 -4.04 -6.24
N ARG A 12 0.02 -4.14 -4.94
CA ARG A 12 1.16 -4.88 -4.40
C ARG A 12 0.73 -5.81 -3.29
N ARG A 13 1.40 -6.96 -3.19
CA ARG A 13 1.21 -7.90 -2.09
C ARG A 13 2.22 -7.60 -1.00
N ILE A 14 1.75 -7.23 0.19
CA ILE A 14 2.59 -6.83 1.32
C ILE A 14 2.19 -7.70 2.51
N GLU A 15 3.12 -8.51 3.01
CA GLU A 15 2.89 -9.44 4.14
C GLU A 15 1.61 -10.29 3.93
N GLY A 16 1.43 -10.79 2.70
CA GLY A 16 0.29 -11.64 2.32
C GLY A 16 -0.98 -10.89 1.89
N ARG A 17 -1.08 -9.58 2.14
CA ARG A 17 -2.27 -8.76 1.85
C ARG A 17 -2.14 -8.03 0.53
N LEU A 18 -3.22 -7.95 -0.24
CA LEU A 18 -3.25 -7.14 -1.45
C LEU A 18 -3.58 -5.69 -1.07
N CYS A 19 -2.72 -4.76 -1.45
CA CYS A 19 -2.91 -3.33 -1.17
C CYS A 19 -2.85 -2.55 -2.49
N ALA A 20 -3.73 -1.56 -2.63
CA ALA A 20 -3.57 -0.51 -3.63
C ALA A 20 -2.75 0.61 -2.98
N CYS A 21 -1.60 0.92 -3.57
CA CYS A 21 -0.71 1.93 -3.03
C CYS A 21 -0.02 2.74 -4.11
N ARG A 22 0.41 3.95 -3.77
CA ARG A 22 1.27 4.76 -4.63
C ARG A 22 2.72 4.54 -4.26
N GLY A 23 3.49 4.06 -5.24
CA GLY A 23 4.91 3.74 -5.06
C GLY A 23 5.81 4.97 -5.19
N GLN A 24 6.75 5.11 -4.26
CA GLN A 24 7.92 5.97 -4.37
C GLN A 24 9.17 5.11 -4.17
N GLY A 25 9.65 4.50 -5.25
CA GLY A 25 10.82 3.60 -5.22
C GLY A 25 10.60 2.38 -4.31
N ALA A 26 11.33 2.35 -3.19
CA ALA A 26 11.26 1.27 -2.19
C ALA A 26 10.06 1.38 -1.25
N GLU A 27 9.39 2.54 -1.21
CA GLU A 27 8.28 2.80 -0.29
C GLU A 27 6.94 2.84 -1.04
N CYS A 28 5.88 2.49 -0.34
CA CYS A 28 4.53 2.35 -0.87
C CYS A 28 3.56 2.94 0.16
N ARG A 29 2.90 4.04 -0.23
CA ARG A 29 1.86 4.66 0.58
C ARG A 29 0.54 3.96 0.33
N ILE A 30 -0.01 3.29 1.33
CA ILE A 30 -1.27 2.57 1.19
C ILE A 30 -2.40 3.58 0.97
N ASP A 31 -3.15 3.40 -0.12
CA ASP A 31 -4.41 4.12 -0.32
C ASP A 31 -5.59 3.26 0.18
N ARG A 32 -5.54 1.94 -0.05
CA ARG A 32 -6.50 0.98 0.52
C ARG A 32 -5.94 -0.43 0.61
N ILE A 33 -6.40 -1.19 1.61
CA ILE A 33 -6.27 -2.64 1.63
C ILE A 33 -7.45 -3.30 0.90
N ILE A 34 -7.16 -4.38 0.20
CA ILE A 34 -8.13 -5.25 -0.48
C ILE A 34 -8.04 -6.59 0.23
N SER A 35 -8.89 -6.76 1.25
CA SER A 35 -8.98 -8.00 2.02
C SER A 35 -10.44 -8.38 2.22
N THR A 36 -10.69 -9.67 2.37
CA THR A 36 -11.98 -10.22 2.80
C THR A 36 -12.03 -10.44 4.31
N ASP A 37 -10.91 -10.31 5.02
CA ASP A 37 -10.84 -10.40 6.47
C ASP A 37 -11.03 -9.02 7.11
N LEU A 38 -12.00 -8.89 8.01
CA LEU A 38 -12.26 -7.65 8.75
C LEU A 38 -11.09 -7.28 9.67
N ASN A 39 -10.37 -8.26 10.22
CA ASN A 39 -9.23 -8.01 11.10
C ASN A 39 -8.08 -7.29 10.39
N ASP A 40 -7.96 -7.45 9.07
CA ASP A 40 -6.94 -6.74 8.29
C ASP A 40 -7.19 -5.24 8.23
N TYR A 41 -8.46 -4.81 8.24
CA TYR A 41 -8.83 -3.39 8.30
C TYR A 41 -8.59 -2.77 9.69
N LEU A 42 -8.55 -3.60 10.73
CA LEU A 42 -8.24 -3.16 12.09
C LEU A 42 -6.74 -3.02 12.34
N ASN A 43 -5.90 -3.53 11.44
CA ASN A 43 -4.45 -3.43 11.58
C ASN A 43 -3.96 -2.03 11.16
N PRO A 44 -3.47 -1.19 12.09
CA PRO A 44 -3.08 0.19 11.79
C PRO A 44 -1.92 0.28 10.80
N ARG A 45 -1.12 -0.78 10.65
CA ARG A 45 -0.04 -0.86 9.67
C ARG A 45 -0.54 -0.86 8.23
N PHE A 46 -1.77 -1.30 8.00
CA PHE A 46 -2.41 -1.34 6.68
C PHE A 46 -3.46 -0.25 6.47
N ALA A 47 -3.55 0.72 7.39
CA ALA A 47 -4.48 1.82 7.29
C ALA A 47 -4.16 2.72 6.07
N PRO A 48 -5.17 3.36 5.47
CA PRO A 48 -4.94 4.39 4.46
C PRO A 48 -3.99 5.48 4.95
N GLY A 49 -2.98 5.81 4.14
CA GLY A 49 -1.91 6.74 4.48
C GLY A 49 -0.66 6.10 5.10
N ALA A 50 -0.72 4.84 5.53
CA ALA A 50 0.45 4.15 6.07
C ALA A 50 1.54 4.01 4.99
N MET A 51 2.79 4.28 5.39
CA MET A 51 3.97 4.11 4.55
C MET A 51 4.60 2.74 4.85
N LEU A 52 4.66 1.88 3.84
CA LEU A 52 5.29 0.57 3.96
C LEU A 52 6.52 0.48 3.08
N ASN A 53 7.60 -0.02 3.65
CA ASN A 53 8.79 -0.37 2.89
C ASN A 53 8.55 -1.73 2.21
N THR A 54 8.66 -1.73 0.89
CA THR A 54 8.43 -2.91 0.04
C THR A 54 9.70 -3.70 -0.26
N LYS A 55 10.85 -3.29 0.30
CA LYS A 55 12.07 -4.09 0.19
C LYS A 55 11.83 -5.46 0.83
N PRO A 56 12.16 -6.57 0.15
CA PRO A 56 12.16 -7.87 0.78
C PRO A 56 13.11 -7.81 1.98
N LYS A 57 12.60 -8.12 3.18
CA LYS A 57 13.47 -8.40 4.32
C LYS A 57 14.23 -9.69 3.98
N THR A 58 15.48 -9.56 3.55
CA THR A 58 16.42 -10.67 3.57
C THR A 58 16.66 -11.00 5.04
N PHE A 59 16.23 -12.18 5.46
CA PHE A 59 16.58 -12.76 6.76
C PHE A 59 18.01 -13.29 6.71
#